data_AF-A0A9E2RZQ0-F1
#
_entry.id   AF-A0A9E2RZQ0-F1
#
_cell.length_a   1.000
_cell.length_b   1.000
_cell.length_c   1.000
_cell.angle_alpha   90.00
_cell.angle_beta   90.00
_cell.angle_gamma   90.00
#
_symmetry.space_group_name_H-M   'P 1'
#
loop_
_entity.id
_entity.type
_entity.pdbx_description
1 polymer ?
#
loop_
_entity_poly.entity_id
_entity_poly.type
_entity_poly.pdbx_seq_one_letter_code
_entity_poly.pdbx_strand_id
1 'polypeptide(L)'
;MLKLTGLEISMQAPTGFSYAAESKLSNRYDDTQCIEFYFKKRKLAAGFLCSSTDAEFLADFGISTEAANKSSAMDKSDSLKVSTPMSSYDMVPIEINSHTLFSTDVDCDEANGSIYRATSTCNVAIMRLHNGRFLYSNFVLENHTESSRRIKNIDILHLWRSFKISE
;
A
#
# COMPACT_ATOMS: atom_id res chain seq x y z
N MET A 1 -1.31 -15.62 12.66
CA MET A 1 -0.64 -15.83 11.36
C MET A 1 -1.64 -15.45 10.31
N LEU A 2 -1.24 -14.63 9.37
CA LEU A 2 -2.12 -14.05 8.38
C LEU A 2 -1.78 -14.71 7.04
N LYS A 3 -2.79 -15.11 6.29
CA LYS A 3 -2.59 -15.70 4.97
C LYS A 3 -3.23 -14.72 4.00
N LEU A 4 -2.45 -14.29 3.02
CA LEU A 4 -3.01 -13.74 1.80
C LEU A 4 -2.88 -14.87 0.79
N THR A 5 -3.86 -15.03 -0.09
CA THR A 5 -3.87 -16.11 -1.09
C THR A 5 -2.48 -16.26 -1.74
N GLY A 6 -1.94 -17.47 -1.83
CA GLY A 6 -0.61 -17.71 -2.44
C GLY A 6 0.62 -17.17 -1.68
N LEU A 7 0.47 -16.58 -0.48
CA LEU A 7 1.56 -16.12 0.38
C LEU A 7 1.28 -16.41 1.85
N GLU A 8 2.16 -17.16 2.51
CA GLU A 8 2.14 -17.24 3.97
C GLU A 8 2.85 -16.01 4.56
N ILE A 9 2.08 -15.02 5.02
CA ILE A 9 2.62 -13.79 5.62
C ILE A 9 2.40 -13.84 7.13
N SER A 10 3.44 -14.22 7.87
CA SER A 10 3.42 -13.98 9.31
C SER A 10 3.65 -12.49 9.57
N MET A 11 2.69 -11.79 10.18
CA MET A 11 2.86 -10.42 10.67
C MET A 11 2.49 -10.29 12.15
N GLN A 12 3.09 -9.31 12.81
CA GLN A 12 2.60 -8.77 14.08
C GLN A 12 1.97 -7.41 13.79
N ALA A 13 0.67 -7.27 14.05
CA ALA A 13 0.00 -5.99 13.90
C ALA A 13 0.67 -4.96 14.83
N PRO A 14 0.96 -3.74 14.34
CA PRO A 14 1.54 -2.70 15.18
C PRO A 14 0.65 -2.42 16.40
N THR A 15 1.27 -1.96 17.49
CA THR A 15 0.56 -1.62 18.71
C THR A 15 -0.54 -0.59 18.43
N GLY A 16 -1.80 -0.96 18.68
CA GLY A 16 -2.96 -0.10 18.43
C GLY A 16 -3.83 -0.52 17.23
N PHE A 17 -3.41 -1.52 16.46
CA PHE A 17 -4.15 -2.03 15.30
C PHE A 17 -4.83 -3.37 15.57
N SER A 18 -6.05 -3.49 15.08
CA SER A 18 -6.69 -4.77 14.76
C SER A 18 -6.80 -4.88 13.24
N TYR A 19 -6.98 -6.10 12.75
CA TYR A 19 -7.21 -6.35 11.33
C TYR A 19 -8.39 -7.30 11.17
N ALA A 20 -9.10 -7.19 10.06
CA ALA A 20 -10.16 -8.10 9.66
C ALA A 20 -9.60 -9.37 9.02
N ALA A 21 -10.47 -10.35 8.79
CA ALA A 21 -10.14 -11.47 7.91
C ALA A 21 -9.91 -10.99 6.46
N GLU A 22 -9.20 -11.79 5.69
CA GLU A 22 -9.00 -11.57 4.25
C GLU A 22 -10.34 -11.46 3.52
N SER A 23 -10.44 -10.49 2.62
CA SER A 23 -11.63 -10.26 1.80
C SER A 23 -11.27 -9.75 0.41
N LYS A 24 -12.15 -10.00 -0.55
CA LYS A 24 -12.06 -9.38 -1.87
C LYS A 24 -12.42 -7.90 -1.76
N LEU A 25 -11.55 -7.04 -2.27
CA LEU A 25 -11.82 -5.59 -2.35
C LEU A 25 -12.92 -5.28 -3.36
N SER A 26 -12.92 -5.98 -4.50
CA SER A 26 -13.87 -5.83 -5.59
C SER A 26 -13.91 -7.11 -6.42
N ASN A 27 -15.04 -7.38 -7.08
CA ASN A 27 -15.15 -8.45 -8.08
C ASN A 27 -14.42 -8.11 -9.40
N ARG A 28 -13.90 -6.89 -9.55
CA ARG A 28 -13.10 -6.51 -10.71
C ARG A 28 -11.72 -7.19 -10.73
N TYR A 29 -11.15 -7.46 -9.56
CA TYR A 29 -9.80 -7.98 -9.42
C TYR A 29 -9.85 -9.39 -8.80
N ASP A 30 -10.01 -10.40 -9.65
CA ASP A 30 -10.41 -11.73 -9.21
C ASP A 30 -9.39 -12.44 -8.30
N ASP A 31 -8.12 -12.12 -8.45
CA ASP A 31 -6.99 -12.69 -7.69
C ASP A 31 -6.57 -11.83 -6.49
N THR A 32 -7.28 -10.72 -6.26
CA THR A 32 -6.86 -9.69 -5.32
C THR A 32 -7.55 -9.90 -3.99
N GLN A 33 -6.73 -9.99 -2.96
CA GLN A 33 -7.19 -10.23 -1.61
C GLN A 33 -6.57 -9.22 -0.67
N CYS A 34 -7.41 -8.65 0.18
CA CYS A 34 -7.04 -7.53 1.01
C CYS A 34 -7.41 -7.78 2.45
N ILE A 35 -6.62 -7.16 3.31
CA ILE A 35 -6.82 -7.16 4.75
C ILE A 35 -6.93 -5.71 5.19
N GLU A 36 -8.07 -5.41 5.78
CA GLU A 36 -8.37 -4.11 6.32
C GLU A 36 -7.82 -4.00 7.74
N PHE A 37 -7.19 -2.87 8.02
CA PHE A 37 -6.66 -2.52 9.32
C PHE A 37 -7.55 -1.46 9.96
N TYR A 38 -7.69 -1.56 11.27
CA TYR A 38 -8.55 -0.71 12.07
C TYR A 38 -7.82 -0.23 13.33
N PHE A 39 -8.14 0.98 13.77
CA PHE A 39 -7.68 1.49 15.06
C PHE A 39 -8.48 0.87 16.21
N LYS A 40 -7.82 0.11 17.11
CA LYS A 40 -8.50 -0.62 18.19
C LYS A 40 -9.43 0.25 19.05
N LYS A 41 -9.00 1.48 19.37
CA LYS A 41 -9.75 2.36 20.29
C LYS A 41 -11.02 2.95 19.68
N ARG A 42 -11.08 3.11 18.36
CA ARG A 42 -12.18 3.82 17.67
C ARG A 42 -12.90 2.98 16.62
N LYS A 43 -12.40 1.77 16.32
CA LYS A 43 -12.85 0.91 15.20
C LYS A 43 -12.94 1.65 13.86
N LEU A 44 -12.13 2.68 13.69
CA LEU A 44 -12.04 3.44 12.44
C LEU A 44 -11.11 2.70 11.48
N ALA A 45 -11.49 2.64 10.21
CA ALA A 45 -10.64 2.13 9.15
C ALA A 45 -9.33 2.94 9.13
N ALA A 46 -8.21 2.23 9.10
CA ALA A 46 -6.87 2.81 9.05
C ALA A 46 -6.24 2.70 7.67
N GLY A 47 -6.65 1.69 6.89
CA GLY A 47 -6.04 1.37 5.62
C GLY A 47 -6.16 -0.11 5.33
N PHE A 48 -5.48 -0.55 4.28
CA PHE A 48 -5.50 -1.94 3.85
C PHE A 48 -4.16 -2.38 3.27
N LEU A 49 -3.95 -3.69 3.26
CA LEU A 49 -2.88 -4.39 2.57
C LEU A 49 -3.51 -5.41 1.62
N CYS A 50 -3.16 -5.35 0.35
CA CYS A 50 -3.63 -6.27 -0.68
C CYS A 50 -2.47 -7.10 -1.24
N SER A 51 -2.78 -8.31 -1.69
CA SER A 51 -1.92 -9.10 -2.55
C SER A 51 -2.64 -9.43 -3.85
N SER A 52 -1.94 -9.32 -4.97
CA SER A 52 -2.52 -9.45 -6.31
C SER A 52 -1.43 -9.75 -7.36
N THR A 53 -1.82 -10.28 -8.52
CA THR A 53 -1.04 -10.29 -9.77
C THR A 53 -1.64 -9.39 -10.85
N ASP A 54 -2.77 -8.74 -10.55
CA ASP A 54 -3.54 -7.93 -11.49
C ASP A 54 -2.90 -6.54 -11.69
N ALA A 55 -2.39 -6.29 -12.89
CA ALA A 55 -1.80 -5.01 -13.24
C ALA A 55 -2.85 -3.88 -13.34
N GLU A 56 -4.11 -4.21 -13.63
CA GLU A 56 -5.22 -3.24 -13.68
C GLU A 56 -5.50 -2.67 -12.29
N PHE A 57 -5.37 -3.49 -11.24
CA PHE A 57 -5.44 -3.04 -9.86
C PHE A 57 -4.43 -1.92 -9.60
N LEU A 58 -3.16 -2.10 -9.98
CA LEU A 58 -2.14 -1.08 -9.77
C LEU A 58 -2.45 0.22 -10.53
N ALA A 59 -2.90 0.11 -11.78
CA ALA A 59 -3.25 1.27 -12.60
C ALA A 59 -4.45 2.04 -12.03
N ASP A 60 -5.50 1.35 -11.58
CA ASP A 60 -6.67 1.97 -10.96
C ASP A 60 -6.32 2.67 -9.62
N PHE A 61 -5.31 2.16 -8.90
CA PHE A 61 -4.74 2.79 -7.71
C PHE A 61 -3.62 3.82 -8.02
N GLY A 62 -3.47 4.21 -9.29
CA GLY A 62 -2.58 5.29 -9.72
C GLY A 62 -1.10 4.93 -9.76
N ILE A 63 -0.73 3.64 -9.61
CA ILE A 63 0.65 3.19 -9.69
C ILE A 63 1.07 3.07 -11.15
N SER A 64 2.17 3.74 -11.50
CA SER A 64 2.77 3.65 -12.82
C SER A 64 4.29 3.53 -12.74
N THR A 65 4.87 2.84 -13.74
CA THR A 65 6.31 2.82 -13.98
C THR A 65 6.65 3.92 -14.96
N GLU A 66 7.60 4.80 -14.65
CA GLU A 66 8.26 5.54 -15.71
C GLU A 66 9.22 4.58 -16.41
N ALA A 67 8.93 4.26 -17.67
CA ALA A 67 9.94 3.62 -18.50
C ALA A 67 11.11 4.60 -18.63
N ALA A 68 12.22 4.30 -17.95
CA ALA A 68 13.45 5.05 -18.12
C ALA A 68 13.71 5.17 -19.63
N ASN A 69 13.71 6.41 -20.14
CA ASN A 69 13.99 6.69 -21.54
C ASN A 69 15.23 5.90 -21.94
N LYS A 70 15.10 5.12 -23.02
CA LYS A 70 16.11 4.21 -23.55
C LYS A 70 17.44 4.94 -23.80
N SER A 71 18.32 4.98 -22.80
CA SER A 71 19.73 5.24 -23.00
C SER A 71 20.52 4.84 -21.77
N SER A 72 21.47 3.94 -22.01
CA SER A 72 22.54 3.50 -21.13
C SER A 72 22.22 2.44 -20.09
N ALA A 73 23.18 1.52 -20.02
CA ALA A 73 23.08 0.19 -19.47
C ALA A 73 23.15 0.19 -17.93
N MET A 74 22.44 -0.79 -17.35
CA MET A 74 22.77 -1.40 -16.07
C MET A 74 22.52 -0.55 -14.81
N ASP A 75 21.31 0.00 -14.66
CA ASP A 75 20.67 0.28 -13.37
C ASP A 75 19.16 0.44 -13.56
N LYS A 76 18.45 -0.68 -13.73
CA LYS A 76 16.98 -0.68 -13.83
C LYS A 76 16.36 -0.78 -12.44
N SER A 77 16.47 0.30 -11.67
CA SER A 77 15.43 0.58 -10.68
C SER A 77 14.31 1.28 -11.44
N ASP A 78 13.26 0.56 -11.82
CA ASP A 78 12.04 1.20 -12.36
C ASP A 78 11.61 2.28 -11.35
N SER A 79 11.61 3.55 -11.75
CA SER A 79 11.05 4.61 -10.91
C SER A 79 9.53 4.44 -10.91
N LEU A 80 8.99 4.17 -9.72
CA LEU A 80 7.54 4.09 -9.52
C LEU A 80 7.00 5.44 -9.11
N LYS A 81 5.83 5.77 -9.65
CA LYS A 81 5.04 6.94 -9.28
C LYS A 81 3.66 6.52 -8.81
N VAL A 82 3.11 7.31 -7.90
CA VAL A 82 1.69 7.27 -7.53
C VAL A 82 1.05 8.56 -8.04
N SER A 83 0.02 8.43 -8.85
CA SER A 83 -0.80 9.56 -9.30
C SER A 83 -2.12 9.58 -8.55
N THR A 84 -2.46 10.76 -8.04
CA THR A 84 -3.78 11.08 -7.50
C THR A 84 -4.49 12.02 -8.48
N PRO A 85 -5.79 12.29 -8.32
CA PRO A 85 -6.46 13.30 -9.14
C PRO A 85 -5.85 14.71 -9.03
N MET A 86 -5.03 14.99 -8.01
CA MET A 86 -4.44 16.30 -7.76
C MET A 86 -2.96 16.39 -8.18
N SER A 87 -2.19 15.32 -7.96
CA SER A 87 -0.73 15.37 -8.02
C SER A 87 -0.13 14.03 -8.48
N SER A 88 1.18 14.03 -8.74
CA SER A 88 1.96 12.80 -8.93
C SER A 88 3.18 12.82 -8.03
N TYR A 89 3.48 11.67 -7.44
CA TYR A 89 4.47 11.51 -6.38
C TYR A 89 5.46 10.42 -6.76
N ASP A 90 6.75 10.72 -6.67
CA ASP A 90 7.81 9.72 -6.78
C ASP A 90 7.78 8.79 -5.55
N MET A 91 7.91 7.49 -5.81
CA MET A 91 8.05 6.50 -4.76
C MET A 91 9.52 6.29 -4.40
N VAL A 92 9.80 6.28 -3.10
CA VAL A 92 11.14 6.07 -2.57
C VAL A 92 11.37 4.56 -2.35
N PRO A 93 12.44 3.97 -2.90
CA PRO A 93 12.79 2.58 -2.65
C PRO A 93 13.37 2.39 -1.25
N ILE A 94 12.96 1.32 -0.58
CA ILE A 94 13.37 0.92 0.77
C ILE A 94 13.61 -0.59 0.77
N GLU A 95 14.82 -1.03 1.11
CA GLU A 95 15.14 -2.45 1.22
C GLU A 95 14.56 -3.07 2.50
N ILE A 96 13.73 -4.11 2.36
CA ILE A 96 13.08 -4.84 3.44
C ILE A 96 13.14 -6.34 3.15
N ASN A 97 13.81 -7.10 4.03
CA ASN A 97 13.84 -8.57 3.97
C ASN A 97 14.20 -9.14 2.59
N SER A 98 15.20 -8.54 1.92
CA SER A 98 15.64 -8.89 0.55
C SER A 98 14.68 -8.52 -0.59
N HIS A 99 13.64 -7.74 -0.31
CA HIS A 99 12.75 -7.15 -1.30
C HIS A 99 12.81 -5.62 -1.26
N THR A 100 12.65 -4.98 -2.41
CA THR A 100 12.49 -3.52 -2.49
C THR A 100 11.02 -3.15 -2.28
N LEU A 101 10.75 -2.39 -1.23
CA LEU A 101 9.48 -1.69 -1.00
C LEU A 101 9.59 -0.28 -1.59
N PHE A 102 8.69 0.09 -2.50
CA PHE A 102 8.55 1.47 -2.94
C PHE A 102 7.44 2.12 -2.11
N SER A 103 7.70 3.28 -1.51
CA SER A 103 6.71 3.97 -0.66
C SER A 103 6.74 5.48 -0.84
N THR A 104 5.60 6.13 -0.70
CA THR A 104 5.48 7.59 -0.69
C THR A 104 4.23 8.03 0.07
N ASP A 105 4.23 9.30 0.49
CA ASP A 105 3.09 9.93 1.13
C ASP A 105 2.36 10.79 0.09
N VAL A 106 1.07 10.57 -0.06
CA VAL A 106 0.21 11.21 -1.07
C VAL A 106 -0.95 11.93 -0.41
N ASP A 107 -1.54 12.88 -1.14
CA ASP A 107 -2.88 13.33 -0.80
C ASP A 107 -3.92 12.24 -1.03
N CYS A 108 -4.93 12.16 -0.16
CA CYS A 108 -6.01 11.19 -0.29
C CYS A 108 -7.35 11.74 0.21
N ASP A 109 -8.42 11.14 -0.32
CA ASP A 109 -9.80 11.40 0.06
C ASP A 109 -10.34 10.19 0.82
N GLU A 110 -10.73 10.38 2.09
CA GLU A 110 -11.34 9.33 2.91
C GLU A 110 -12.85 9.22 2.72
N ALA A 111 -13.51 10.25 2.19
CA ALA A 111 -14.96 10.34 2.12
C ALA A 111 -15.56 9.61 0.90
N ASN A 112 -14.72 9.19 -0.06
CA ASN A 112 -15.10 8.54 -1.31
C ASN A 112 -16.32 9.21 -1.98
N GLY A 113 -16.33 10.54 -1.99
CA GLY A 113 -17.42 11.35 -2.54
C GLY A 113 -17.34 11.46 -4.06
N SER A 114 -18.37 12.06 -4.67
CA SER A 114 -18.41 12.30 -6.13
C SER A 114 -17.33 13.29 -6.63
N ILE A 115 -16.67 14.00 -5.72
CA ILE A 115 -15.59 14.94 -6.02
C ILE A 115 -14.43 14.57 -5.09
N TYR A 116 -13.27 14.28 -5.68
CA TYR A 116 -12.05 14.03 -4.92
C TYR A 116 -11.66 15.27 -4.11
N ARG A 117 -11.42 15.07 -2.81
CA ARG A 117 -10.91 16.10 -1.91
C ARG A 117 -9.69 15.56 -1.16
N ALA A 118 -8.55 16.21 -1.36
CA ALA A 118 -7.30 15.97 -0.65
C ALA A 118 -7.40 16.36 0.85
N THR A 119 -8.29 15.71 1.60
CA THR A 119 -8.58 16.01 3.01
C THR A 119 -7.63 15.32 3.97
N SER A 120 -6.81 14.41 3.46
CA SER A 120 -6.00 13.51 4.27
C SER A 120 -4.65 13.25 3.59
N THR A 121 -3.69 12.79 4.38
CA THR A 121 -2.42 12.27 3.87
C THR A 121 -2.40 10.76 4.08
N CYS A 122 -2.07 10.03 3.02
CA CYS A 122 -1.96 8.58 3.05
C CYS A 122 -0.55 8.13 2.67
N ASN A 123 -0.06 7.07 3.29
CA ASN A 123 1.12 6.36 2.82
C ASN A 123 0.68 5.25 1.87
N VAL A 124 1.23 5.28 0.66
CA VAL A 124 1.08 4.23 -0.34
C VAL A 124 2.39 3.49 -0.45
N ALA A 125 2.32 2.16 -0.53
CA ALA A 125 3.51 1.35 -0.72
C ALA A 125 3.24 0.11 -1.58
N ILE A 126 4.25 -0.32 -2.33
CA ILE A 126 4.23 -1.51 -3.18
C ILE A 126 5.53 -2.30 -3.07
N MET A 127 5.42 -3.62 -2.92
CA MET A 127 6.53 -4.56 -2.94
C MET A 127 6.24 -5.62 -4.01
N ARG A 128 7.12 -5.73 -5.01
CA ARG A 128 7.02 -6.77 -6.05
C ARG A 128 7.73 -8.04 -5.57
N LEU A 129 7.10 -9.18 -5.80
CA LEU A 129 7.57 -10.50 -5.38
C LEU A 129 8.13 -11.28 -6.57
N HIS A 130 9.04 -12.22 -6.34
CA HIS A 130 9.69 -12.98 -7.41
C HIS A 130 8.73 -13.89 -8.17
N ASN A 131 7.64 -14.32 -7.52
CA ASN A 131 6.59 -15.13 -8.13
C ASN A 131 5.61 -14.33 -9.02
N GLY A 132 5.88 -13.05 -9.28
CA GLY A 132 5.03 -12.18 -10.10
C GLY A 132 3.85 -11.54 -9.36
N ARG A 133 3.62 -11.88 -8.09
CA ARG A 133 2.68 -11.14 -7.23
C ARG A 133 3.28 -9.81 -6.79
N PHE A 134 2.43 -8.94 -6.30
CA PHE A 134 2.84 -7.79 -5.51
C PHE A 134 2.00 -7.69 -4.23
N LEU A 135 2.57 -6.99 -3.26
CA LEU A 135 1.88 -6.49 -2.09
C LEU A 135 1.69 -4.99 -2.27
N TYR A 136 0.48 -4.50 -2.04
CA TYR A 136 0.13 -3.08 -2.09
C TYR A 136 -0.48 -2.66 -0.77
N SER A 137 -0.13 -1.50 -0.24
CA SER A 137 -0.82 -0.92 0.90
C SER A 137 -1.20 0.54 0.70
N ASN A 138 -2.30 0.94 1.33
CA ASN A 138 -2.71 2.32 1.49
C ASN A 138 -3.17 2.54 2.93
N PHE A 139 -2.51 3.44 3.66
CA PHE A 139 -2.80 3.74 5.07
C PHE A 139 -2.94 5.24 5.30
N VAL A 140 -3.99 5.64 6.02
CA VAL A 140 -4.25 7.05 6.35
C VAL A 140 -3.33 7.49 7.50
N LEU A 141 -2.40 8.40 7.22
CA LEU A 141 -1.49 9.01 8.20
C LEU A 141 -2.18 10.06 9.06
N GLU A 142 -2.90 10.97 8.40
CA GLU A 142 -3.51 12.12 9.03
C GLU A 142 -4.77 12.54 8.27
N ASN A 143 -5.82 12.86 9.03
CA ASN A 143 -7.01 13.50 8.51
C ASN A 143 -6.97 14.99 8.88
N HIS A 144 -6.85 15.86 7.87
CA HIS A 144 -6.71 17.30 8.06
C HIS A 144 -8.04 17.97 8.43
N THR A 145 -9.19 17.36 8.08
CA THR A 145 -10.52 17.89 8.43
C THR A 145 -10.86 17.71 9.90
N GLU A 146 -10.42 16.60 10.49
CA GLU A 146 -10.60 16.30 11.92
C GLU A 146 -9.38 16.73 12.76
N SER A 147 -8.32 17.22 12.11
CA SER A 147 -7.01 17.48 12.73
C SER A 147 -6.51 16.27 13.53
N SER A 148 -6.74 15.06 12.98
CA SER A 148 -6.50 13.79 13.68
C SER A 148 -5.35 13.02 13.04
N ARG A 149 -4.23 12.90 13.77
CA ARG A 149 -3.16 11.97 13.40
C ARG A 149 -3.58 10.54 13.71
N ARG A 150 -3.40 9.67 12.72
CA ARG A 150 -3.92 8.31 12.71
C ARG A 150 -2.79 7.29 12.88
N ILE A 151 -1.89 7.19 11.91
CA ILE A 151 -0.73 6.28 11.95
C ILE A 151 0.55 7.06 11.65
N LYS A 152 1.68 6.62 12.20
CA LYS A 152 2.99 7.16 11.84
C LYS A 152 3.63 6.28 10.76
N ASN A 153 4.40 6.87 9.87
CA ASN A 153 5.20 6.12 8.89
C ASN A 153 6.08 5.04 9.52
N ILE A 154 6.60 5.27 10.72
CA ILE A 154 7.41 4.26 11.43
C ILE A 154 6.60 3.01 11.79
N ASP A 155 5.30 3.14 12.12
CA ASP A 155 4.44 2.01 12.45
C ASP A 155 4.13 1.18 11.20
N ILE A 156 3.94 1.84 10.05
CA ILE A 156 3.79 1.19 8.73
C ILE A 156 5.08 0.46 8.34
N LEU A 157 6.23 1.11 8.50
CA LEU A 157 7.51 0.48 8.19
C LEU A 157 7.79 -0.73 9.09
N HIS A 158 7.43 -0.66 10.38
CA HIS A 158 7.48 -1.82 11.27
C HIS A 158 6.55 -2.94 10.84
N LEU A 159 5.33 -2.61 10.37
CA LEU A 159 4.41 -3.59 9.79
C LEU A 159 5.09 -4.32 8.61
N TRP A 160 5.62 -3.60 7.64
CA TRP A 160 6.31 -4.19 6.48
C TRP A 160 7.51 -5.05 6.87
N ARG A 161 8.35 -4.57 7.79
CA ARG A 161 9.51 -5.35 8.30
C ARG A 161 9.10 -6.62 9.03
N SER A 162 7.90 -6.65 9.60
CA SER A 162 7.39 -7.84 10.29
C SER A 162 7.01 -8.96 9.33
N PHE A 163 6.83 -8.67 8.03
CA PHE A 163 6.44 -9.67 7.04
C PHE A 163 7.56 -10.65 6.81
N LYS A 164 7.28 -11.91 7.14
CA LYS A 164 8.04 -13.05 6.66
C LYS A 164 7.32 -13.58 5.43
N ILE A 165 7.93 -13.39 4.27
CA ILE A 165 7.42 -13.84 2.99
C ILE A 165 8.14 -15.14 2.66
N SER A 166 7.40 -16.24 2.56
CA SER A 166 7.90 -17.48 1.98
C SER A 166 7.40 -17.57 0.55
N GLU A 167 8.31 -17.43 -0.40
CA GLU A 167 8.06 -17.65 -1.84
C GLU A 167 8.39 -19.08 -2.25
#